data_AF-A0A7J9L9D1-F1
#
_entry.id   AF-A0A7J9L9D1-F1
#
_cell.length_a   1.000
_cell.length_b   1.000
_cell.length_c   1.000
_cell.angle_alpha   90.00
_cell.angle_beta   90.00
_cell.angle_gamma   90.00
#
_symmetry.space_group_name_H-M   'P 1'
#
loop_
_entity.id
_entity.type
_entity.pdbx_description
1 polymer ?
#
loop_
_entity_poly.entity_id
_entity_poly.type
_entity_poly.pdbx_seq_one_letter_code
_entity_poly.pdbx_strand_id
1 'polypeptide(L)'
;MSPKPRIFSAHSHTAPLCTRTHQIAALILVTATFFFTRLFDQSFPPSPCYLDRHVNLHVAKTNDAGHLLWPDRGYGSHLSLKIYVYDENEIDGLKDLLYGRDGSISSNACLKGQWGSQVKIHRLLLESRFRTRKKEEADLFFVPAYVKCVRMLGGLNDKEINQTYVKVLSQMPYFRRSGGRDHIFVFPSGAGAHLFRSWATYINRSIILTPE
;
A
#
# COMPACT_ATOMS: atom_id res chain seq x y z
N MET A 1 57.49 -27.64 35.53
CA MET A 1 57.37 -28.01 34.10
C MET A 1 56.16 -27.28 33.53
N SER A 2 56.42 -26.37 32.59
CA SER A 2 55.51 -25.37 32.04
C SER A 2 54.31 -25.94 31.27
N PRO A 3 53.19 -25.19 31.18
CA PRO A 3 52.12 -25.50 30.25
C PRO A 3 52.55 -25.16 28.81
N LYS A 4 52.32 -26.10 27.88
CA LYS A 4 52.56 -25.91 26.44
C LYS A 4 51.57 -24.87 25.87
N PRO A 5 52.03 -23.88 25.08
CA PRO A 5 51.12 -22.95 24.42
C PRO A 5 50.48 -23.60 23.18
N ARG A 6 49.19 -23.34 22.96
CA ARG A 6 48.51 -23.62 21.70
C ARG A 6 48.99 -22.61 20.67
N ILE A 7 49.55 -23.11 19.57
CA ILE A 7 49.92 -22.31 18.39
C ILE A 7 48.62 -21.96 17.66
N PHE A 8 48.24 -20.68 17.70
CA PHE A 8 47.25 -20.14 16.78
C PHE A 8 47.89 -20.04 15.39
N SER A 9 47.38 -20.81 14.43
CA SER A 9 47.67 -20.60 13.02
C SER A 9 46.99 -19.30 12.59
N ALA A 10 47.79 -18.25 12.40
CA ALA A 10 47.34 -17.02 11.77
C ALA A 10 47.13 -17.31 10.28
N HIS A 11 45.88 -17.31 9.83
CA HIS A 11 45.58 -17.22 8.40
C HIS A 11 46.05 -15.87 7.90
N SER A 12 47.08 -15.89 7.04
CA SER A 12 47.53 -14.72 6.29
C SER A 12 46.45 -14.31 5.31
N HIS A 13 45.63 -13.33 5.69
CA HIS A 13 44.80 -12.58 4.76
C HIS A 13 45.72 -11.70 3.91
N THR A 14 46.11 -12.18 2.73
CA THR A 14 46.64 -11.33 1.67
C THR A 14 45.52 -10.43 1.17
N ALA A 15 45.40 -9.25 1.78
CA ALA A 15 44.61 -8.17 1.21
C ALA A 15 45.20 -7.84 -0.18
N PRO A 16 44.38 -7.75 -1.25
CA PRO A 16 44.89 -7.34 -2.54
C PRO A 16 45.38 -5.90 -2.42
N LEU A 17 46.68 -5.69 -2.64
CA LEU A 17 47.29 -4.36 -2.67
C LEU A 17 46.63 -3.54 -3.79
N CYS A 18 45.86 -2.52 -3.41
CA CYS A 18 45.34 -1.53 -4.34
C CYS A 18 46.52 -0.69 -4.87
N THR A 19 47.09 -1.12 -5.99
CA THR A 19 48.20 -0.43 -6.64
C THR A 19 47.71 0.87 -7.30
N ARG A 20 48.62 1.82 -7.60
CA ARG A 20 48.24 3.06 -8.30
C ARG A 20 47.55 2.80 -9.64
N THR A 21 47.82 1.66 -10.29
CA THR A 21 47.11 1.23 -11.50
C THR A 21 45.62 0.95 -11.26
N HIS A 22 45.23 0.40 -10.11
CA HIS A 22 43.82 0.22 -9.76
C HIS A 22 43.11 1.56 -9.51
N GLN A 23 43.80 2.52 -8.88
CA GLN A 23 43.26 3.86 -8.66
C GLN A 23 43.07 4.63 -9.98
N ILE A 24 44.04 4.53 -10.89
CA ILE A 24 43.95 5.13 -12.23
C ILE A 24 42.83 4.47 -13.03
N ALA A 25 42.73 3.14 -13.00
CA ALA A 25 41.66 2.41 -13.69
C ALA A 25 40.27 2.77 -13.14
N ALA A 26 40.13 2.93 -11.81
CA ALA A 26 38.88 3.37 -11.20
C ALA A 26 38.51 4.81 -11.62
N LEU A 27 39.49 5.73 -11.69
CA LEU A 27 39.25 7.10 -12.15
C LEU A 27 38.84 7.14 -13.63
N ILE A 28 39.48 6.32 -14.46
CA ILE A 28 39.11 6.16 -15.88
C ILE A 28 37.71 5.57 -16.00
N LEU A 29 37.36 4.57 -15.18
CA LEU A 29 36.03 3.96 -15.19
C LEU A 29 34.95 4.99 -14.81
N VAL A 30 35.18 5.79 -13.75
CA VAL A 30 34.24 6.82 -13.29
C VAL A 30 34.08 7.93 -14.33
N THR A 31 35.17 8.40 -14.92
CA THR A 31 35.11 9.43 -15.97
C THR A 31 34.43 8.88 -17.22
N ALA A 32 34.80 7.69 -17.69
CA ALA A 32 34.16 7.03 -18.82
C ALA A 32 32.66 6.83 -18.59
N THR A 33 32.25 6.29 -17.45
CA THR A 33 30.81 6.13 -17.13
C THR A 33 30.08 7.46 -17.11
N PHE A 34 30.66 8.52 -16.52
CA PHE A 34 30.06 9.86 -16.54
C PHE A 34 29.83 10.38 -17.97
N PHE A 35 30.85 10.26 -18.83
CA PHE A 35 30.74 10.71 -20.23
C PHE A 35 29.79 9.83 -21.06
N PHE A 36 29.82 8.50 -20.88
CA PHE A 36 28.88 7.61 -21.55
C PHE A 36 27.45 7.87 -21.11
N THR A 37 27.17 8.05 -19.81
CA THR A 37 25.82 8.41 -19.34
C THR A 37 25.35 9.74 -19.92
N ARG A 38 26.22 10.75 -20.01
CA ARG A 38 25.90 12.05 -20.62
C ARG A 38 25.63 11.95 -22.12
N LEU A 39 26.39 11.13 -22.84
CA LEU A 39 26.17 10.89 -24.28
C LEU A 39 24.88 10.12 -24.55
N PHE A 40 24.58 9.10 -23.73
CA PHE A 40 23.31 8.38 -23.82
C PHE A 40 22.13 9.28 -23.45
N ASP A 41 22.23 10.11 -22.40
CA ASP A 41 21.21 11.10 -22.02
C ASP A 41 20.92 12.12 -23.15
N GLN A 42 21.92 12.45 -23.98
CA GLN A 42 21.75 13.34 -25.13
C GLN A 42 21.23 12.64 -26.39
N SER A 43 21.36 11.31 -26.46
CA SER A 43 20.96 10.50 -27.62
C SER A 43 19.48 10.12 -27.59
N PHE A 44 18.84 10.20 -26.42
CA PHE A 44 17.40 10.11 -26.32
C PHE A 44 16.80 11.52 -26.41
N PRO A 45 15.82 11.77 -27.31
CA PRO A 45 15.03 12.99 -27.18
C PRO A 45 14.44 12.98 -25.76
N PRO A 46 14.44 14.12 -25.03
CA PRO A 46 13.71 14.19 -23.79
C PRO A 46 12.29 13.71 -24.11
N SER A 47 11.85 12.64 -23.44
CA SER A 47 10.43 12.30 -23.44
C SER A 47 9.67 13.59 -23.14
N PRO A 48 8.54 13.88 -23.80
CA PRO A 48 7.71 15.02 -23.46
C PRO A 48 6.96 14.71 -22.15
N CYS A 49 7.72 14.41 -21.10
CA CYS A 49 7.35 14.65 -19.72
C CYS A 49 7.99 15.99 -19.33
N TYR A 50 7.79 17.03 -20.16
CA TYR A 50 7.59 18.36 -19.61
C TYR A 50 6.33 18.24 -18.78
N LEU A 51 6.49 17.90 -17.50
CA LEU A 51 5.55 18.34 -16.49
C LEU A 51 5.65 19.86 -16.53
N ASP A 52 4.78 20.46 -17.35
CA ASP A 52 4.58 21.89 -17.36
C ASP A 52 4.45 22.32 -15.90
N ARG A 53 5.39 23.16 -15.46
CA ARG A 53 5.41 23.70 -14.10
C ARG A 53 4.20 24.64 -13.86
N HIS A 54 3.32 24.76 -14.85
CA HIS A 54 1.99 25.35 -14.83
C HIS A 54 0.83 24.36 -15.00
N VAL A 55 0.98 23.08 -14.67
CA VAL A 55 -0.21 22.32 -14.27
C VAL A 55 -0.70 22.95 -12.96
N ASN A 56 -1.65 23.88 -13.08
CA ASN A 56 -2.64 24.13 -12.06
C ASN A 56 -3.24 22.75 -11.74
N LEU A 57 -2.59 22.01 -10.86
CA LEU A 57 -3.20 20.89 -10.18
C LEU A 57 -4.26 21.56 -9.32
N HIS A 58 -5.40 21.84 -9.95
CA HIS A 58 -6.62 22.20 -9.26
C HIS A 58 -6.98 20.96 -8.45
N VAL A 59 -6.35 20.85 -7.28
CA VAL A 59 -6.91 20.24 -6.09
C VAL A 59 -8.38 20.62 -6.13
N ALA A 60 -9.25 19.61 -6.17
CA ALA A 60 -10.67 19.76 -6.44
C ALA A 60 -11.23 21.02 -5.76
N LYS A 61 -11.58 22.03 -6.56
CA LYS A 61 -12.05 23.32 -6.04
C LYS A 61 -13.44 23.12 -5.48
N THR A 62 -13.72 23.60 -4.29
CA THR A 62 -15.09 23.64 -3.76
C THR A 62 -15.77 24.94 -4.22
N ASN A 63 -17.02 24.87 -4.67
CA ASN A 63 -17.84 26.08 -4.81
C ASN A 63 -18.35 26.57 -3.44
N ASP A 64 -18.97 27.75 -3.37
CA ASP A 64 -19.51 28.33 -2.13
C ASP A 64 -20.61 27.45 -1.47
N ALA A 65 -21.14 26.46 -2.19
CA ALA A 65 -22.08 25.45 -1.69
C ALA A 65 -21.40 24.14 -1.23
N GLY A 66 -20.07 24.04 -1.28
CA GLY A 66 -19.31 22.86 -0.86
C GLY A 66 -19.26 21.70 -1.88
N HIS A 67 -19.63 21.93 -3.14
CA HIS A 67 -19.52 20.94 -4.21
C HIS A 67 -18.11 20.95 -4.81
N LEU A 68 -17.53 19.76 -5.01
CA LEU A 68 -16.21 19.61 -5.62
C LEU A 68 -16.35 19.77 -7.15
N LEU A 69 -15.77 20.83 -7.68
CA LEU A 69 -15.60 21.06 -9.11
C LEU A 69 -14.58 20.05 -9.62
N TRP A 70 -15.08 19.04 -10.33
CA TRP A 70 -14.26 17.99 -10.90
C TRP A 70 -13.83 18.41 -12.31
N PRO A 71 -12.54 18.22 -12.70
CA PRO A 71 -12.11 18.57 -14.04
C PRO A 71 -12.84 17.70 -15.07
N ASP A 72 -13.40 18.31 -16.11
CA ASP A 72 -14.08 17.66 -17.24
C ASP A 72 -13.11 16.82 -18.07
N ARG A 73 -12.67 15.68 -17.52
CA ARG A 73 -11.87 14.66 -18.21
C ARG A 73 -12.75 13.55 -18.79
N GLY A 74 -13.94 13.92 -19.28
CA GLY A 74 -14.95 12.96 -19.77
C GLY A 74 -15.85 12.34 -18.69
N TYR A 75 -15.78 12.82 -17.44
CA TYR A 75 -16.61 12.36 -16.31
C TYR A 75 -17.70 13.37 -15.88
N GLY A 76 -17.83 14.50 -16.61
CA GLY A 76 -18.76 15.58 -16.31
C GLY A 76 -18.25 16.59 -15.27
N SER A 77 -19.00 17.69 -15.12
CA SER A 77 -18.65 18.83 -14.28
C SER A 77 -18.81 18.59 -12.77
N HIS A 78 -19.40 17.45 -12.40
CA HIS A 78 -19.61 17.03 -11.02
C HIS A 78 -19.21 15.56 -10.83
N LEU A 79 -18.51 15.26 -9.75
CA LEU A 79 -18.18 13.89 -9.37
C LEU A 79 -19.45 13.14 -8.91
N SER A 80 -20.01 12.29 -9.77
CA SER A 80 -21.09 11.36 -9.42
C SER A 80 -20.50 10.00 -9.05
N LEU A 81 -20.04 9.87 -7.80
CA LEU A 81 -19.47 8.63 -7.27
C LEU A 81 -20.33 8.10 -6.12
N LYS A 82 -20.66 6.80 -6.16
CA LYS A 82 -21.35 6.09 -5.09
C LYS A 82 -20.50 4.96 -4.54
N ILE A 83 -20.22 5.00 -3.25
CA ILE A 83 -19.40 4.02 -2.55
C ILE A 83 -20.29 3.25 -1.56
N TYR A 84 -20.39 1.94 -1.73
CA TYR A 84 -21.01 1.08 -0.72
C TYR A 84 -19.97 0.67 0.32
N VAL A 85 -20.28 0.85 1.60
CA VAL A 85 -19.44 0.38 2.70
C VAL A 85 -20.09 -0.88 3.26
N TYR A 86 -19.40 -2.01 3.19
CA TYR A 86 -19.89 -3.27 3.76
C TYR A 86 -20.16 -3.10 5.25
N ASP A 87 -21.32 -3.58 5.71
CA ASP A 87 -21.63 -3.61 7.14
C ASP A 87 -20.86 -4.76 7.81
N GLU A 88 -20.45 -4.55 9.06
CA GLU A 88 -19.68 -5.54 9.83
C GLU A 88 -20.45 -6.85 10.08
N ASN A 89 -21.78 -6.82 10.04
CA ASN A 89 -22.65 -7.99 10.22
C ASN A 89 -23.02 -8.67 8.90
N GLU A 90 -22.64 -8.08 7.77
CA GLU A 90 -23.11 -8.52 6.46
C GLU A 90 -22.42 -9.81 5.99
N ILE A 91 -21.13 -9.95 6.29
CA ILE A 91 -20.30 -11.08 5.83
C ILE A 91 -19.61 -11.71 7.04
N ASP A 92 -19.73 -13.03 7.15
CA ASP A 92 -19.09 -13.81 8.20
C ASP A 92 -17.55 -13.71 8.08
N GLY A 93 -16.90 -13.28 9.17
CA GLY A 93 -15.47 -12.99 9.27
C GLY A 93 -15.09 -11.50 9.23
N LEU A 94 -15.99 -10.59 8.83
CA LEU A 94 -15.67 -9.15 8.84
C LEU A 94 -15.43 -8.63 10.27
N LYS A 95 -16.21 -9.10 11.25
CA LYS A 95 -16.00 -8.77 12.67
C LYS A 95 -14.61 -9.18 13.13
N ASP A 96 -14.12 -10.35 12.73
CA ASP A 96 -12.80 -10.83 13.13
C ASP A 96 -11.70 -9.90 12.57
N LEU A 97 -11.86 -9.42 11.33
CA LEU A 97 -10.94 -8.45 10.72
C LEU A 97 -10.98 -7.06 11.38
N LEU A 98 -12.07 -6.71 12.08
CA LEU A 98 -12.26 -5.44 12.76
C LEU A 98 -11.88 -5.49 14.25
N TYR A 99 -12.19 -6.60 14.92
CA TYR A 99 -12.20 -6.71 16.38
C TYR A 99 -11.38 -7.89 16.92
N GLY A 100 -10.83 -8.74 16.05
CA GLY A 100 -10.16 -9.99 16.41
C GLY A 100 -11.13 -11.14 16.69
N ARG A 101 -10.61 -12.38 16.79
CA ARG A 101 -11.43 -13.60 16.93
C ARG A 101 -12.39 -13.60 18.12
N ASP A 102 -12.00 -12.94 19.21
CA ASP A 102 -12.76 -12.88 20.46
C ASP A 102 -13.53 -11.54 20.61
N GLY A 103 -13.45 -10.66 19.61
CA GLY A 103 -14.02 -9.30 19.69
C GLY A 103 -13.35 -8.40 20.75
N SER A 104 -12.16 -8.76 21.24
CA SER A 104 -11.48 -8.10 22.35
C SER A 104 -10.86 -6.74 21.99
N ILE A 105 -10.71 -6.44 20.70
CA ILE A 105 -10.04 -5.23 20.22
C ILE A 105 -11.10 -4.21 19.80
N SER A 106 -11.23 -3.11 20.55
CA SER A 106 -12.13 -2.03 20.15
C SER A 106 -11.57 -1.20 18.99
N SER A 107 -12.43 -0.63 18.15
CA SER A 107 -12.00 0.30 17.08
C SER A 107 -11.22 1.50 17.62
N ASN A 108 -11.50 1.92 18.86
CA ASN A 108 -10.79 3.03 19.50
C ASN A 108 -9.34 2.68 19.85
N ALA A 109 -9.05 1.42 20.20
CA ALA A 109 -7.67 0.95 20.35
C ALA A 109 -6.89 1.07 19.02
N CYS A 110 -7.60 0.93 17.90
CA CYS A 110 -7.05 1.04 16.55
C CYS A 110 -6.96 2.46 15.99
N LEU A 111 -7.29 3.51 16.76
CA LEU A 111 -7.16 4.91 16.29
C LEU A 111 -5.74 5.48 16.40
N LYS A 112 -4.87 4.86 17.21
CA LYS A 112 -3.53 5.36 17.52
C LYS A 112 -2.47 4.72 16.61
N GLY A 113 -1.41 5.47 16.31
CA GLY A 113 -0.28 4.98 15.52
C GLY A 113 -0.59 4.81 14.03
N GLN A 114 0.29 4.08 13.33
CA GLN A 114 0.25 3.91 11.87
C GLN A 114 -1.07 3.30 11.39
N TRP A 115 -1.69 2.39 12.17
CA TRP A 115 -2.93 1.73 11.76
C TRP A 115 -4.20 2.57 11.94
N GLY A 116 -4.10 3.78 12.51
CA GLY A 116 -5.23 4.69 12.68
C GLY A 116 -5.92 5.09 11.37
N SER A 117 -5.19 5.08 10.25
CA SER A 117 -5.73 5.39 8.93
C SER A 117 -6.82 4.41 8.48
N GLN A 118 -6.75 3.12 8.85
CA GLN A 118 -7.83 2.16 8.54
C GLN A 118 -9.16 2.58 9.19
N VAL A 119 -9.11 2.99 10.46
CA VAL A 119 -10.29 3.45 11.21
C VAL A 119 -10.80 4.79 10.68
N LYS A 120 -9.89 5.75 10.45
CA LYS A 120 -10.23 7.09 9.96
C LYS A 120 -10.86 7.04 8.56
N ILE A 121 -10.31 6.27 7.63
CA ILE A 121 -10.88 6.10 6.29
C ILE A 121 -12.25 5.42 6.38
N HIS A 122 -12.38 4.37 7.20
CA HIS A 122 -13.67 3.72 7.39
C HIS A 122 -14.74 4.72 7.89
N ARG A 123 -14.46 5.48 8.96
CA ARG A 123 -15.39 6.49 9.49
C ARG A 123 -15.71 7.60 8.48
N LEU A 124 -14.68 8.11 7.80
CA LEU A 124 -14.84 9.12 6.75
C LEU A 124 -15.79 8.64 5.65
N LEU A 125 -15.67 7.38 5.21
CA LEU A 125 -16.56 6.82 4.20
C LEU A 125 -17.97 6.57 4.74
N LEU A 126 -18.11 6.20 6.01
CA LEU A 126 -19.42 6.05 6.64
C LEU A 126 -20.21 7.37 6.69
N GLU A 127 -19.52 8.49 6.87
CA GLU A 127 -20.08 9.86 6.97
C GLU A 127 -20.09 10.62 5.63
N SER A 128 -19.49 10.06 4.59
CA SER A 128 -19.33 10.73 3.30
C SER A 128 -20.66 10.88 2.55
N ARG A 129 -20.85 12.02 1.87
CA ARG A 129 -21.96 12.22 0.93
C ARG A 129 -21.95 11.26 -0.26
N PHE A 130 -20.79 10.67 -0.57
CA PHE A 130 -20.63 9.68 -1.64
C PHE A 130 -21.05 8.28 -1.21
N ARG A 131 -21.42 8.07 0.07
CA ARG A 131 -21.87 6.77 0.54
C ARG A 131 -23.26 6.43 0.01
N THR A 132 -23.40 5.24 -0.56
CA THR A 132 -24.71 4.63 -0.84
C THR A 132 -25.03 3.51 0.14
N ARG A 133 -26.32 3.31 0.44
CA ARG A 133 -26.84 2.16 1.20
C ARG A 133 -27.30 1.00 0.32
N LYS A 134 -27.27 1.19 -1.00
CA LYS A 134 -27.73 0.23 -2.01
C LYS A 134 -26.54 -0.24 -2.83
N LYS A 135 -26.30 -1.55 -2.86
CA LYS A 135 -25.14 -2.14 -3.55
C LYS A 135 -25.29 -2.05 -5.07
N GLU A 136 -26.53 -2.04 -5.56
CA GLU A 136 -26.87 -2.03 -6.98
C GLU A 136 -26.53 -0.68 -7.63
N GLU A 137 -26.54 0.38 -6.81
CA GLU A 137 -26.18 1.74 -7.23
C GLU A 137 -24.71 2.07 -7.00
N ALA A 138 -23.91 1.15 -6.45
CA ALA A 138 -22.53 1.43 -6.07
C ALA A 138 -21.56 1.30 -7.24
N ASP A 139 -20.70 2.30 -7.40
CA ASP A 139 -19.58 2.30 -8.34
C ASP A 139 -18.34 1.64 -7.71
N LEU A 140 -18.17 1.80 -6.40
CA LEU A 140 -17.08 1.24 -5.61
C LEU A 140 -17.60 0.61 -4.32
N PHE A 141 -16.83 -0.36 -3.80
CA PHE A 141 -17.13 -1.09 -2.58
C PHE A 141 -15.97 -0.97 -1.60
N PHE A 142 -16.21 -0.47 -0.40
CA PHE A 142 -15.21 -0.43 0.66
C PHE A 142 -15.37 -1.62 1.60
N VAL A 143 -14.29 -2.41 1.74
CA VAL A 143 -14.25 -3.55 2.66
C VAL A 143 -13.57 -3.12 3.97
N PRO A 144 -14.31 -2.95 5.08
CA PRO A 144 -13.73 -2.47 6.32
C PRO A 144 -12.88 -3.57 6.98
N ALA A 145 -11.64 -3.23 7.34
CA ALA A 145 -10.75 -4.12 8.08
C ALA A 145 -9.73 -3.31 8.88
N TYR A 146 -9.49 -3.70 10.13
CA TYR A 146 -8.48 -3.10 11.02
C TYR A 146 -7.31 -4.06 11.23
N VAL A 147 -7.03 -4.87 10.21
CA VAL A 147 -6.19 -6.07 10.32
C VAL A 147 -4.78 -5.78 10.82
N LYS A 148 -4.20 -4.61 10.52
CA LYS A 148 -2.88 -4.25 11.06
C LYS A 148 -2.95 -4.11 12.58
N CYS A 149 -3.91 -3.36 13.09
CA CYS A 149 -4.14 -3.20 14.53
C CYS A 149 -4.45 -4.56 15.19
N VAL A 150 -5.38 -5.31 14.60
CA VAL A 150 -5.81 -6.62 15.12
C VAL A 150 -4.63 -7.58 15.22
N ARG A 151 -3.74 -7.59 14.22
CA ARG A 151 -2.51 -8.39 14.23
C ARG A 151 -1.52 -7.95 15.32
N MET A 152 -1.33 -6.64 15.47
CA MET A 152 -0.35 -6.08 16.41
C MET A 152 -0.78 -6.28 17.87
N LEU A 153 -2.09 -6.28 18.14
CA LEU A 153 -2.65 -6.50 19.48
C LEU A 153 -2.96 -7.98 19.76
N GLY A 154 -2.61 -8.90 18.86
CA GLY A 154 -2.75 -10.34 19.08
C GLY A 154 -4.16 -10.90 18.91
N GLY A 155 -5.09 -10.15 18.34
CA GLY A 155 -6.46 -10.60 18.08
C GLY A 155 -6.56 -11.63 16.96
N LEU A 156 -5.63 -11.59 16.00
CA LEU A 156 -5.43 -12.62 14.97
C LEU A 156 -3.93 -12.79 14.65
N ASN A 157 -3.52 -14.00 14.30
CA ASN A 157 -2.20 -14.30 13.73
C ASN A 157 -2.22 -14.31 12.19
N ASP A 158 -1.06 -14.40 11.55
CA ASP A 158 -0.93 -14.30 10.09
C ASP A 158 -1.70 -15.40 9.32
N LYS A 159 -1.81 -16.60 9.90
CA LYS A 159 -2.59 -17.70 9.31
C LYS A 159 -4.09 -17.41 9.39
N GLU A 160 -4.55 -16.98 10.56
CA GLU A 160 -5.96 -16.62 10.79
C GLU A 160 -6.39 -15.45 9.90
N ILE A 161 -5.55 -14.41 9.77
CA ILE A 161 -5.80 -13.27 8.88
C ILE A 161 -6.01 -13.74 7.44
N ASN A 162 -5.11 -14.59 6.94
CA ASN A 162 -5.21 -15.08 5.58
C ASN A 162 -6.49 -15.89 5.36
N GLN A 163 -6.80 -16.81 6.27
CA GLN A 163 -8.00 -17.63 6.20
C GLN A 163 -9.29 -16.78 6.28
N THR A 164 -9.30 -15.78 7.15
CA THR A 164 -10.44 -14.88 7.34
C THR A 164 -10.70 -14.06 6.09
N TYR A 165 -9.67 -13.47 5.46
CA TYR A 165 -9.85 -12.76 4.19
C TYR A 165 -10.37 -13.68 3.08
N VAL A 166 -9.81 -14.89 2.92
CA VAL A 166 -10.30 -15.85 1.92
C VAL A 166 -11.78 -16.20 2.16
N LYS A 167 -12.16 -16.45 3.42
CA LYS A 167 -13.55 -16.72 3.82
C LYS A 167 -14.46 -15.55 3.49
N VAL A 168 -14.09 -14.33 3.86
CA VAL A 168 -14.86 -13.10 3.60
C VAL A 168 -15.07 -12.90 2.09
N LEU A 169 -14.01 -12.97 1.30
CA LEU A 169 -14.07 -12.75 -0.15
C LEU A 169 -14.90 -13.81 -0.88
N SER A 170 -14.91 -15.06 -0.40
CA SER A 170 -15.70 -16.15 -0.99
C SER A 170 -17.21 -15.91 -0.93
N GLN A 171 -17.67 -15.08 0.01
CA GLN A 171 -19.08 -14.80 0.26
C GLN A 171 -19.58 -13.54 -0.48
N MET A 172 -18.70 -12.72 -1.05
CA MET A 172 -19.06 -11.41 -1.63
C MET A 172 -19.47 -11.51 -3.11
N PRO A 173 -20.77 -11.36 -3.47
CA PRO A 173 -21.21 -11.54 -4.86
C PRO A 173 -20.69 -10.44 -5.79
N TYR A 174 -20.67 -9.19 -5.31
CA TYR A 174 -20.18 -8.04 -6.08
C TYR A 174 -18.66 -8.11 -6.30
N PHE A 175 -17.93 -8.67 -5.34
CA PHE A 175 -16.50 -8.96 -5.51
C PHE A 175 -16.26 -9.94 -6.65
N ARG A 176 -17.03 -11.04 -6.69
CA ARG A 176 -16.96 -12.03 -7.77
C ARG A 176 -17.32 -11.44 -9.13
N ARG A 177 -18.34 -10.57 -9.20
CA ARG A 177 -18.79 -9.89 -10.42
C ARG A 177 -17.66 -9.09 -11.09
N SER A 178 -16.93 -8.30 -10.32
CA SER A 178 -15.89 -7.41 -10.84
C SER A 178 -14.49 -8.01 -10.80
N GLY A 179 -14.31 -9.18 -10.20
CA GLY A 179 -13.01 -9.73 -9.83
C GLY A 179 -12.23 -8.76 -8.93
N GLY A 180 -12.93 -8.09 -8.01
CA GLY A 180 -12.36 -7.17 -7.03
C GLY A 180 -11.94 -5.78 -7.54
N ARG A 181 -12.11 -5.44 -8.83
CA ARG A 181 -11.63 -4.16 -9.41
C ARG A 181 -12.23 -2.90 -8.82
N ASP A 182 -13.47 -3.02 -8.37
CA ASP A 182 -14.24 -1.95 -7.72
C ASP A 182 -14.16 -2.03 -6.20
N HIS A 183 -13.37 -2.94 -5.61
CA HIS A 183 -13.24 -3.10 -4.17
C HIS A 183 -11.98 -2.42 -3.63
N ILE A 184 -12.16 -1.66 -2.54
CA ILE A 184 -11.14 -0.86 -1.87
C ILE A 184 -10.76 -1.55 -0.56
N PHE A 185 -9.45 -1.75 -0.37
CA PHE A 185 -8.84 -2.28 0.85
C PHE A 185 -7.77 -1.32 1.37
N VAL A 186 -7.64 -1.21 2.70
CA VAL A 186 -6.66 -0.33 3.34
C VAL A 186 -5.63 -1.16 4.09
N PHE A 187 -4.35 -0.97 3.76
CA PHE A 187 -3.20 -1.60 4.43
C PHE A 187 -2.16 -0.54 4.83
N PRO A 188 -2.15 -0.07 6.09
CA PRO A 188 -1.47 1.16 6.50
C PRO A 188 0.02 0.95 6.85
N SER A 189 0.78 0.35 5.94
CA SER A 189 2.18 -0.04 6.18
C SER A 189 2.94 -0.01 4.87
N GLY A 190 4.24 0.33 4.90
CA GLY A 190 5.11 0.21 3.72
C GLY A 190 5.17 -1.21 3.14
N ALA A 191 4.83 -2.22 3.95
CA ALA A 191 4.63 -3.60 3.50
C ALA A 191 3.32 -3.83 2.70
N GLY A 192 2.47 -2.82 2.50
CA GLY A 192 1.22 -2.90 1.75
C GLY A 192 0.35 -4.10 2.13
N ALA A 193 -0.21 -4.78 1.13
CA ALA A 193 -1.16 -5.89 1.29
C ALA A 193 -0.53 -7.20 1.82
N HIS A 194 0.79 -7.24 2.11
CA HIS A 194 1.48 -8.47 2.54
C HIS A 194 0.97 -9.07 3.86
N LEU A 195 0.22 -8.32 4.68
CA LEU A 195 -0.50 -8.87 5.84
C LEU A 195 -1.53 -9.94 5.45
N PHE A 196 -2.15 -9.79 4.29
CA PHE A 196 -2.96 -10.83 3.68
C PHE A 196 -2.06 -11.65 2.74
N ARG A 197 -1.49 -12.75 3.23
CA ARG A 197 -0.46 -13.51 2.49
C ARG A 197 -0.88 -13.90 1.07
N SER A 198 -2.14 -14.25 0.84
CA SER A 198 -2.69 -14.63 -0.46
C SER A 198 -3.23 -13.44 -1.28
N TRP A 199 -2.90 -12.19 -0.94
CA TRP A 199 -3.45 -11.01 -1.62
C TRP A 199 -3.26 -11.03 -3.13
N ALA A 200 -2.10 -11.49 -3.62
CA ALA A 200 -1.78 -11.56 -5.04
C ALA A 200 -2.65 -12.56 -5.83
N THR A 201 -3.32 -13.48 -5.13
CA THR A 201 -4.29 -14.41 -5.73
C THR A 201 -5.70 -13.82 -5.68
N TYR A 202 -6.09 -13.24 -4.54
CA TYR A 202 -7.50 -12.92 -4.28
C TYR A 202 -7.87 -11.47 -4.54
N ILE A 203 -6.96 -10.51 -4.35
CA ILE A 203 -7.24 -9.06 -4.46
C ILE A 203 -6.22 -8.33 -5.37
N ASN A 204 -5.57 -9.04 -6.28
CA ASN A 204 -4.55 -8.46 -7.19
C ASN A 204 -5.05 -7.36 -8.13
N ARG A 205 -6.36 -7.30 -8.33
CA ARG A 205 -7.04 -6.33 -9.17
C ARG A 205 -7.73 -5.23 -8.37
N SER A 206 -7.71 -5.33 -7.05
CA SER A 206 -8.41 -4.40 -6.17
C SER A 206 -7.66 -3.09 -5.98
N ILE A 207 -8.39 -2.08 -5.53
CA ILE A 207 -7.84 -0.79 -5.16
C ILE A 207 -7.25 -0.94 -3.77
N ILE A 208 -5.93 -0.83 -3.67
CA ILE A 208 -5.21 -0.99 -2.40
C ILE A 208 -4.70 0.39 -1.98
N LEU A 209 -5.19 0.87 -0.83
CA LEU A 209 -4.72 2.11 -0.21
C LEU A 209 -3.66 1.77 0.83
N THR A 210 -2.46 2.35 0.67
CA THR A 210 -1.34 2.21 1.61
C THR A 210 -0.92 3.58 2.18
N PRO A 211 -1.77 4.22 3.00
CA PRO A 211 -1.39 5.46 3.65
C PRO A 211 -0.29 5.19 4.68
N GLU A 212 0.81 5.94 4.58
CA GLU A 212 1.90 5.96 5.57
C GLU A 212 1.65 6.95 6.72
#